data_AF-D8F3D1-F1
#
_entry.id   AF-D8F3D1-F1
#
_cell.length_a   1.000
_cell.length_b   1.000
_cell.length_c   1.000
_cell.angle_alpha   90.00
_cell.angle_beta   90.00
_cell.angle_gamma   90.00
#
_symmetry.space_group_name_H-M   'P 1'
#
loop_
_entity.id
_entity.type
_entity.pdbx_description
1 polymer ?
#
loop_
_entity_poly.entity_id
_entity_poly.type
_entity_poly.pdbx_seq_one_letter_code
_entity_poly.pdbx_strand_id
1 'polypeptide(L)'
;MARKKKDSKNNMRKSEPLKTVQPNAAGIDLGSREHWVAGPPLSDGSPNVERFGTTTTELLRLADWLSEQKVSTVAMESTGVYWIPLFEILDNHGFEVNLVNARQISHVPGRKTDIIDCQWLQLLHSCGLLRGSFRPGDDICRLRSLIRERNTIVAERSDWVRRMQKSLDQMNVCVHHAVSDITGVTGMAIIRAIVDGERDPKVLAGLRDPRCRKSEEEIADELTGNWMSEGRIHP
;
A
#
# COMPACT_ATOMS: atom_id res chain seq x y z
N MET A 1 33.07 -62.47 3.89
CA MET A 1 32.95 -61.56 2.72
C MET A 1 33.08 -60.13 3.20
N ALA A 2 34.19 -59.45 2.92
CA ALA A 2 34.46 -58.08 3.36
C ALA A 2 33.88 -57.07 2.35
N ARG A 3 32.99 -56.17 2.82
CA ARG A 3 32.44 -55.07 2.01
C ARG A 3 33.49 -53.95 1.88
N LYS A 4 34.05 -53.79 0.68
CA LYS A 4 34.90 -52.63 0.31
C LYS A 4 34.12 -51.33 0.49
N LYS A 5 34.59 -50.44 1.37
CA LYS A 5 34.18 -49.02 1.39
C LYS A 5 34.68 -48.38 0.09
N LYS A 6 33.75 -47.78 -0.66
CA LYS A 6 34.02 -47.02 -1.87
C LYS A 6 34.22 -45.57 -1.46
N ASP A 7 35.47 -45.13 -1.40
CA ASP A 7 35.80 -43.72 -1.14
C ASP A 7 35.31 -42.87 -2.32
N SER A 8 34.17 -42.21 -2.15
CA SER A 8 33.70 -41.17 -3.07
C SER A 8 34.50 -39.91 -2.82
N LYS A 9 35.58 -39.71 -3.57
CA LYS A 9 36.26 -38.41 -3.64
C LYS A 9 35.26 -37.37 -4.15
N ASN A 10 34.79 -36.52 -3.24
CA ASN A 10 33.90 -35.41 -3.54
C ASN A 10 34.68 -34.36 -4.33
N ASN A 11 34.60 -34.44 -5.66
CA ASN A 11 35.25 -33.50 -6.56
C ASN A 11 34.39 -32.23 -6.63
N MET A 12 34.42 -31.40 -5.57
CA MET A 12 33.83 -30.07 -5.62
C MET A 12 34.63 -29.26 -6.64
N ARG A 13 34.07 -29.11 -7.85
CA ARG A 13 34.53 -28.09 -8.80
C ARG A 13 34.53 -26.76 -8.04
N LYS A 14 35.69 -26.10 -7.95
CA LYS A 14 35.77 -24.71 -7.49
C LYS A 14 34.82 -23.90 -8.38
N SER A 15 33.72 -23.42 -7.82
CA SER A 15 32.84 -22.50 -8.51
C SER A 15 33.64 -21.23 -8.78
N GLU A 16 33.77 -20.85 -10.05
CA GLU A 16 34.33 -19.54 -10.37
C GLU A 16 33.43 -18.47 -9.74
N PRO A 17 34.01 -17.43 -9.12
CA PRO A 17 33.22 -16.34 -8.56
C PRO A 17 32.40 -15.68 -9.68
N LEU A 18 31.15 -15.32 -9.38
CA LEU A 18 30.29 -14.63 -10.32
C LEU A 18 30.99 -13.35 -10.81
N LYS A 19 30.98 -13.13 -12.12
CA LYS A 19 31.60 -11.94 -12.73
C LYS A 19 30.73 -10.72 -12.45
N THR A 20 31.29 -9.74 -11.75
CA THR A 20 30.66 -8.43 -11.53
C THR A 20 30.57 -7.66 -12.86
N VAL A 21 29.36 -7.18 -13.17
CA VAL A 21 29.04 -6.36 -14.35
C VAL A 21 28.80 -4.91 -13.93
N GLN A 22 28.15 -4.70 -12.79
CA GLN A 22 27.84 -3.38 -12.21
C GLN A 22 28.53 -3.25 -10.84
N PRO A 23 29.77 -2.73 -10.79
CA PRO A 23 30.54 -2.68 -9.55
C PRO A 23 29.99 -1.69 -8.52
N ASN A 24 29.27 -0.66 -8.99
CA ASN A 24 28.68 0.40 -8.18
C ASN A 24 27.19 0.14 -7.89
N ALA A 25 26.85 -1.13 -7.64
CA ALA A 25 25.50 -1.58 -7.38
C ALA A 25 25.24 -1.70 -5.88
N ALA A 26 24.03 -1.31 -5.45
CA ALA A 26 23.51 -1.54 -4.10
C ALA A 26 22.27 -2.43 -4.12
N GLY A 27 22.03 -3.13 -3.00
CA GLY A 27 20.83 -3.91 -2.75
C GLY A 27 20.15 -3.43 -1.47
N ILE A 28 18.82 -3.23 -1.51
CA ILE A 28 18.02 -2.77 -0.38
C ILE A 28 16.90 -3.77 -0.08
N ASP A 29 16.90 -4.28 1.14
CA ASP A 29 15.77 -5.00 1.71
C ASP A 29 14.88 -4.04 2.52
N LEU A 30 13.59 -3.99 2.18
CA LEU A 30 12.67 -2.97 2.67
C LEU A 30 11.67 -3.53 3.67
N GLY A 31 11.90 -3.24 4.95
CA GLY A 31 10.95 -3.48 6.04
C GLY A 31 10.04 -2.29 6.36
N SER A 32 9.03 -2.53 7.22
CA SER A 32 8.10 -1.50 7.68
C SER A 32 8.69 -0.55 8.74
N ARG A 33 9.76 -0.97 9.42
CA ARG A 33 10.42 -0.21 10.50
C ARG A 33 11.84 0.22 10.17
N GLU A 34 12.51 -0.55 9.32
CA GLU A 34 13.88 -0.30 8.93
C GLU A 34 14.16 -0.85 7.53
N HIS A 35 15.23 -0.32 6.93
CA HIS A 35 15.76 -0.72 5.65
C HIS A 35 17.21 -1.14 5.83
N TRP A 36 17.53 -2.33 5.34
CA TRP A 36 18.90 -2.84 5.32
C TRP A 36 19.46 -2.67 3.93
N VAL A 37 20.61 -2.00 3.85
CA VAL A 37 21.23 -1.58 2.59
C VAL A 37 22.61 -2.17 2.51
N ALA A 38 22.89 -2.90 1.45
CA ALA A 38 24.23 -3.36 1.10
C ALA A 38 24.76 -2.54 -0.09
N GLY A 39 25.87 -1.84 0.11
CA GLY A 39 26.63 -1.16 -0.93
C GLY A 39 27.73 -2.04 -1.53
N PRO A 40 28.53 -1.50 -2.45
CA PRO A 40 29.73 -2.17 -2.95
C PRO A 40 30.66 -2.57 -1.78
N PRO A 41 31.32 -3.75 -1.83
CA PRO A 41 32.26 -4.16 -0.79
C PRO A 41 33.34 -3.11 -0.54
N LEU A 42 33.78 -2.99 0.71
CA LEU A 42 34.87 -2.09 1.08
C LEU A 42 36.19 -2.55 0.46
N SER A 43 37.21 -1.67 0.45
CA SER A 43 38.51 -1.97 -0.15
C SER A 43 39.24 -3.17 0.46
N ASP A 44 38.91 -3.53 1.70
CA ASP A 44 39.44 -4.70 2.40
C ASP A 44 38.62 -5.99 2.14
N GLY A 45 37.58 -5.89 1.31
CA GLY A 45 36.66 -6.98 0.97
C GLY A 45 35.58 -7.25 2.03
N SER A 46 35.51 -6.44 3.09
CA SER A 46 34.46 -6.58 4.08
C SER A 46 33.10 -6.08 3.55
N PRO A 47 31.97 -6.64 4.04
CA PRO A 47 30.66 -6.19 3.61
C PRO A 47 30.36 -4.75 4.04
N ASN A 48 29.85 -3.96 3.09
CA ASN A 48 29.40 -2.59 3.31
C ASN A 48 27.88 -2.59 3.54
N VAL A 49 27.45 -2.72 4.79
CA VAL A 49 26.02 -2.83 5.13
C VAL A 49 25.65 -1.80 6.19
N GLU A 50 24.59 -1.05 5.95
CA GLU A 50 24.05 -0.07 6.90
C GLU A 50 22.54 -0.20 7.05
N ARG A 51 22.04 0.23 8.22
CA ARG A 51 20.62 0.19 8.61
C ARG A 51 20.07 1.61 8.71
N PHE A 52 18.93 1.83 8.09
CA PHE A 52 18.22 3.11 8.10
C PHE A 52 16.79 2.94 8.61
N GLY A 53 16.24 3.99 9.22
CA GLY A 53 14.81 4.06 9.52
C GLY A 53 13.95 4.32 8.27
N THR A 54 12.63 4.39 8.46
CA THR A 54 11.64 4.57 7.37
C THR A 54 11.08 5.99 7.27
N THR A 55 11.57 6.92 8.09
CA THR A 55 11.17 8.34 8.04
C THR A 55 11.83 9.04 6.86
N THR A 56 11.23 10.12 6.33
CA THR A 56 11.81 10.87 5.21
C THR A 56 13.24 11.34 5.47
N THR A 57 13.55 11.77 6.70
CA THR A 57 14.92 12.13 7.10
C THR A 57 15.89 10.96 6.96
N GLU A 58 15.48 9.77 7.38
CA GLU A 58 16.31 8.56 7.27
C GLU A 58 16.43 8.08 5.81
N LEU A 59 15.39 8.24 4.99
CA LEU A 59 15.45 7.93 3.55
C LEU A 59 16.39 8.87 2.78
N LEU A 60 16.41 10.15 3.15
CA LEU A 60 17.36 11.12 2.59
C LEU A 60 18.80 10.78 3.02
N ARG A 61 19.01 10.48 4.31
CA ARG A 61 20.32 10.01 4.81
C ARG A 61 20.78 8.74 4.08
N LEU A 62 19.86 7.82 3.77
CA LEU A 62 20.15 6.64 2.97
C LEU A 62 20.62 7.02 1.55
N ALA A 63 19.95 7.96 0.88
CA ALA A 63 20.34 8.42 -0.45
C ALA A 63 21.71 9.13 -0.45
N ASP A 64 21.98 9.95 0.57
CA ASP A 64 23.28 10.59 0.76
C ASP A 64 24.38 9.56 0.97
N TRP A 65 24.14 8.56 1.83
CA TRP A 65 25.07 7.46 2.06
C TRP A 65 25.38 6.70 0.77
N LEU A 66 24.37 6.35 -0.04
CA LEU A 66 24.60 5.69 -1.34
C LEU A 66 25.47 6.54 -2.28
N SER A 67 25.28 7.87 -2.25
CA SER A 67 26.06 8.81 -3.04
C SER A 67 27.53 8.83 -2.60
N GLU A 68 27.78 8.81 -1.28
CA GLU A 68 29.13 8.71 -0.69
C GLU A 68 29.83 7.40 -1.08
N GLN A 69 29.08 6.30 -1.14
CA GLN A 69 29.55 4.99 -1.62
C GLN A 69 29.73 4.93 -3.15
N LYS A 70 29.46 6.02 -3.89
CA LYS A 70 29.55 6.11 -5.36
C LYS A 70 28.66 5.10 -6.07
N VAL A 71 27.53 4.76 -5.47
CA VAL A 71 26.53 3.87 -6.08
C VAL A 71 25.90 4.58 -7.28
N SER A 72 25.67 3.85 -8.37
CA SER A 72 24.98 4.36 -9.56
C SER A 72 23.64 3.67 -9.79
N THR A 73 23.46 2.47 -9.26
CA THR A 73 22.25 1.66 -9.49
C THR A 73 21.88 0.85 -8.26
N VAL A 74 20.57 0.74 -8.00
CA VAL A 74 20.02 0.19 -6.76
C VAL A 74 18.97 -0.86 -7.11
N ALA A 75 19.08 -2.06 -6.55
CA ALA A 75 18.00 -3.03 -6.53
C ALA A 75 17.23 -2.94 -5.22
N MET A 76 15.90 -2.86 -5.30
CA MET A 76 15.01 -2.77 -4.14
C MET A 76 14.04 -3.96 -4.13
N GLU A 77 13.99 -4.70 -3.02
CA GLU A 77 12.95 -5.69 -2.78
C GLU A 77 11.98 -5.16 -1.71
N SER A 78 10.67 -5.21 -1.98
CA SER A 78 9.65 -4.90 -0.98
C SER A 78 8.47 -5.84 -1.09
N THR A 79 7.94 -6.22 0.07
CA THR A 79 6.69 -6.96 0.21
C THR A 79 5.45 -6.06 0.34
N GLY A 80 5.63 -4.73 0.39
CA GLY A 80 4.56 -3.75 0.65
C GLY A 80 4.69 -2.47 -0.18
N VAL A 81 4.15 -1.37 0.33
CA VAL A 81 4.18 -0.04 -0.32
C VAL A 81 5.42 0.77 0.04
N TYR A 82 6.27 0.29 0.94
CA TYR A 82 7.39 1.04 1.53
C TYR A 82 8.48 1.42 0.51
N TRP A 83 8.55 0.73 -0.62
CA TRP A 83 9.46 1.09 -1.71
C TRP A 83 9.11 2.42 -2.39
N ILE A 84 7.84 2.85 -2.37
CA ILE A 84 7.37 4.02 -3.13
C ILE A 84 8.13 5.29 -2.74
N PRO A 85 8.14 5.72 -1.45
CA PRO A 85 8.83 6.96 -1.06
C PRO A 85 10.35 6.89 -1.29
N LEU A 86 10.98 5.74 -1.02
CA LEU A 86 12.41 5.61 -1.23
C LEU A 86 12.78 5.60 -2.72
N PHE A 87 11.97 4.95 -3.56
CA PHE A 87 12.17 4.96 -5.01
C PHE A 87 12.17 6.40 -5.54
N GLU A 88 11.18 7.21 -5.17
CA GLU A 88 11.08 8.61 -5.62
C GLU A 88 12.28 9.44 -5.16
N ILE A 89 12.75 9.25 -3.94
CA ILE A 89 13.95 9.95 -3.43
C ILE A 89 15.17 9.55 -4.25
N LEU A 90 15.39 8.25 -4.46
CA LEU A 90 16.56 7.76 -5.19
C LEU A 90 16.53 8.16 -6.68
N ASP A 91 15.37 8.11 -7.33
CA ASP A 91 15.20 8.55 -8.72
C ASP A 91 15.52 10.05 -8.87
N ASN A 92 15.05 10.89 -7.94
CA ASN A 92 15.38 12.32 -7.89
C ASN A 92 16.86 12.61 -7.61
N HIS A 93 17.54 11.72 -6.87
CA HIS A 93 18.99 11.78 -6.66
C HIS A 93 19.79 11.24 -7.87
N GLY A 94 19.11 10.75 -8.92
CA GLY A 94 19.73 10.31 -10.17
C GLY A 94 20.23 8.86 -10.16
N PHE A 95 19.79 8.03 -9.21
CA PHE A 95 20.11 6.60 -9.20
C PHE A 95 19.28 5.84 -10.23
N GLU A 96 19.86 4.83 -10.88
CA GLU A 96 19.09 3.85 -11.65
C GLU A 96 18.44 2.84 -10.68
N VAL A 97 17.15 2.99 -10.41
CA VAL A 97 16.43 2.19 -9.43
C VAL A 97 15.66 1.04 -10.07
N ASN A 98 15.99 -0.19 -9.67
CA ASN A 98 15.35 -1.43 -10.11
C ASN A 98 14.51 -2.05 -9.00
N LEU A 99 13.18 -1.98 -9.14
CA LEU A 99 12.27 -2.69 -8.24
C LEU A 99 12.20 -4.17 -8.61
N VAL A 100 12.60 -5.06 -7.70
CA VAL A 100 12.71 -6.50 -7.96
C VAL A 100 11.56 -7.24 -7.28
N ASN A 101 10.99 -8.21 -7.98
CA ASN A 101 9.94 -9.05 -7.41
C ASN A 101 10.56 -10.10 -6.48
N ALA A 102 10.12 -10.14 -5.22
CA ALA A 102 10.53 -11.13 -4.22
C ALA A 102 10.47 -12.60 -4.73
N ARG A 103 9.54 -12.91 -5.64
CA ARG A 103 9.39 -14.25 -6.22
C ARG A 103 10.51 -14.64 -7.20
N GLN A 104 11.24 -13.67 -7.75
CA GLN A 104 12.33 -13.89 -8.69
C GLN A 104 13.68 -14.13 -8.01
N ILE A 105 13.78 -13.81 -6.72
CA ILE A 105 14.98 -14.05 -5.93
C ILE A 105 14.88 -15.46 -5.34
N SER A 106 15.70 -16.38 -5.84
CA SER A 106 15.87 -17.68 -5.19
C SER A 106 16.46 -17.43 -3.80
N HIS A 107 15.69 -17.74 -2.76
CA HIS A 107 16.10 -17.57 -1.38
C HIS A 107 17.39 -18.34 -1.11
N VAL A 108 18.34 -17.70 -0.41
CA VAL A 108 19.59 -18.33 0.01
C VAL A 108 19.24 -19.51 0.96
N PRO A 109 19.70 -20.74 0.69
CA PRO A 109 19.48 -21.85 1.60
C PRO A 109 20.15 -21.59 2.96
N GLY A 110 19.36 -21.48 4.04
CA GLY A 110 19.88 -21.23 5.39
C GLY A 110 19.02 -20.30 6.22
N ARG A 111 19.59 -19.75 7.30
CA ARG A 111 18.91 -18.81 8.19
C ARG A 111 18.85 -17.42 7.53
N LYS A 112 17.66 -17.05 7.04
CA LYS A 112 17.34 -15.75 6.45
C LYS A 112 17.45 -14.64 7.51
N THR A 113 18.20 -13.59 7.21
CA THR A 113 18.22 -12.33 7.95
C THR A 113 18.24 -11.17 6.96
N ASP A 114 17.62 -10.05 7.31
CA ASP A 114 17.52 -8.85 6.44
C ASP A 114 18.91 -8.37 5.94
N ILE A 115 19.95 -8.54 6.76
CA ILE A 115 21.36 -8.31 6.38
C ILE A 115 21.79 -9.23 5.22
N ILE A 116 21.53 -10.54 5.33
CA ILE A 116 21.91 -11.51 4.29
C ILE A 116 21.09 -11.25 3.02
N ASP A 117 19.82 -10.86 3.16
CA ASP A 117 18.94 -10.60 2.02
C ASP A 117 19.41 -9.37 1.21
N CYS A 118 19.72 -8.25 1.87
CA CYS A 118 20.22 -7.07 1.16
C CYS A 118 21.58 -7.32 0.47
N GLN A 119 22.48 -8.07 1.12
CA GLN A 119 23.77 -8.48 0.54
C GLN A 119 23.57 -9.39 -0.69
N TRP A 120 22.66 -10.35 -0.59
CA TRP A 120 22.33 -11.24 -1.70
C TRP A 120 21.73 -10.47 -2.87
N LEU A 121 20.83 -9.53 -2.58
CA LEU A 121 20.25 -8.64 -3.58
C LEU A 121 21.32 -7.80 -4.28
N GLN A 122 22.25 -7.21 -3.51
CA GLN A 122 23.38 -6.44 -4.05
C GLN A 122 24.25 -7.30 -4.98
N LEU A 123 24.58 -8.53 -4.57
CA LEU A 123 25.38 -9.45 -5.39
C LEU A 123 24.68 -9.79 -6.70
N LEU A 124 23.40 -10.18 -6.65
CA LEU A 124 22.63 -10.51 -7.85
C LEU A 124 22.51 -9.31 -8.79
N HIS A 125 22.29 -8.11 -8.24
CA HIS A 125 22.22 -6.88 -9.00
C HIS A 125 23.56 -6.56 -9.68
N SER A 126 24.65 -6.64 -8.92
CA SER A 126 26.01 -6.41 -9.42
C SER A 126 26.40 -7.37 -10.55
N CYS A 127 25.82 -8.57 -10.59
CA CYS A 127 26.05 -9.57 -11.64
C CYS A 127 25.07 -9.44 -12.83
N GLY A 128 24.11 -8.50 -12.78
CA GLY A 128 23.08 -8.35 -13.80
C GLY A 128 22.08 -9.49 -13.86
N LEU A 129 21.89 -10.23 -12.76
CA LEU A 129 21.02 -11.41 -12.68
C LEU A 129 19.58 -11.07 -12.31
N LEU A 130 19.29 -9.79 -12.02
CA LEU A 130 17.96 -9.33 -11.64
C LEU A 130 17.25 -8.73 -12.84
N ARG A 131 15.94 -9.00 -12.92
CA ARG A 131 15.05 -8.37 -13.89
C ARG A 131 14.17 -7.36 -13.17
N GLY A 132 14.34 -6.08 -13.49
CA GLY A 132 13.51 -5.01 -12.94
C GLY A 132 12.02 -5.21 -13.30
N SER A 133 11.15 -4.90 -12.35
CA SER A 133 9.71 -4.75 -12.57
C SER A 133 9.46 -3.49 -13.37
N PHE A 134 8.58 -3.56 -14.37
CA PHE A 134 8.23 -2.39 -15.15
C PHE A 134 7.48 -1.36 -14.30
N ARG A 135 8.07 -0.18 -14.13
CA ARG A 135 7.40 1.01 -13.57
C ARG A 135 7.06 1.97 -14.73
N PRO A 136 5.78 2.31 -14.93
CA PRO A 136 5.41 3.40 -15.84
C PRO A 136 6.03 4.73 -15.39
N GLY A 137 6.19 5.69 -16.30
CA GLY A 137 6.61 7.05 -15.95
C GLY A 137 5.70 7.69 -14.89
N ASP A 138 6.23 8.69 -14.18
CA ASP A 138 5.58 9.30 -13.02
C ASP A 138 4.14 9.76 -13.27
N ASP A 139 3.87 10.39 -14.41
CA ASP A 139 2.53 10.87 -14.75
C ASP A 139 1.52 9.73 -14.87
N ILE A 140 1.95 8.58 -15.40
CA ILE A 140 1.11 7.38 -15.48
C ILE A 140 0.92 6.79 -14.08
N CYS A 141 1.96 6.79 -13.23
CA CYS A 141 1.84 6.34 -11.85
C CYS A 141 0.83 7.20 -11.06
N ARG A 142 0.93 8.53 -11.15
CA ARG A 142 -0.02 9.48 -10.54
C ARG A 142 -1.46 9.24 -11.03
N LEU A 143 -1.65 9.12 -12.35
CA LEU A 143 -2.96 8.83 -12.93
C LEU A 143 -3.54 7.50 -12.44
N ARG A 144 -2.72 6.44 -12.37
CA ARG A 144 -3.16 5.12 -11.90
C ARG A 144 -3.56 5.15 -10.42
N SER A 145 -2.87 5.93 -9.58
CA SER A 145 -3.26 6.12 -8.18
C SER A 145 -4.64 6.76 -8.07
N LEU A 146 -4.90 7.85 -8.81
CA LEU A 146 -6.21 8.51 -8.84
C LEU A 146 -7.32 7.60 -9.36
N ILE A 147 -7.07 6.82 -10.41
CA ILE A 147 -8.06 5.87 -10.96
C ILE A 147 -8.36 4.77 -9.94
N ARG A 148 -7.36 4.25 -9.23
CA ARG A 148 -7.55 3.24 -8.18
C ARG A 148 -8.40 3.79 -7.05
N GLU A 149 -8.09 4.97 -6.55
CA GLU A 149 -8.86 5.64 -5.51
C GLU A 149 -10.31 5.87 -5.94
N ARG A 150 -10.53 6.42 -7.15
CA ARG A 150 -11.86 6.59 -7.72
C ARG A 150 -12.61 5.25 -7.77
N ASN A 151 -11.97 4.19 -8.24
CA ASN A 151 -12.62 2.87 -8.35
C ASN A 151 -12.99 2.31 -6.97
N THR A 152 -12.14 2.49 -5.96
CA THR A 152 -12.45 2.14 -4.57
C THR A 152 -13.68 2.90 -4.09
N ILE A 153 -13.70 4.24 -4.22
CA ILE A 153 -14.83 5.08 -3.81
C ILE A 153 -16.13 4.66 -4.53
N VAL A 154 -16.04 4.38 -5.84
CA VAL A 154 -17.19 3.92 -6.64
C VAL A 154 -17.70 2.57 -6.13
N ALA A 155 -16.80 1.63 -5.81
CA ALA A 155 -17.18 0.32 -5.29
C ALA A 155 -17.82 0.42 -3.90
N GLU A 156 -17.31 1.31 -3.05
CA GLU A 156 -17.80 1.51 -1.68
C GLU A 156 -19.08 2.36 -1.60
N ARG A 157 -19.43 3.12 -2.64
CA ARG A 157 -20.58 4.03 -2.64
C ARG A 157 -21.86 3.33 -2.16
N SER A 158 -22.17 2.16 -2.70
CA SER A 158 -23.39 1.42 -2.33
C SER A 158 -23.36 0.94 -0.89
N ASP A 159 -22.18 0.62 -0.36
CA ASP A 159 -22.00 0.19 1.03
C ASP A 159 -22.27 1.35 1.98
N TRP A 160 -21.77 2.55 1.66
CA TRP A 160 -22.04 3.77 2.42
C TRP A 160 -23.52 4.14 2.43
N VAL A 161 -24.22 3.98 1.30
CA VAL A 161 -25.68 4.19 1.24
C VAL A 161 -26.41 3.22 2.17
N ARG A 162 -26.06 1.93 2.16
CA ARG A 162 -26.68 0.94 3.05
C ARG A 162 -26.38 1.21 4.52
N ARG A 163 -25.19 1.70 4.85
CA ARG A 163 -24.83 2.10 6.23
C ARG A 163 -25.67 3.29 6.70
N MET A 164 -25.83 4.32 5.87
CA MET A 164 -26.68 5.46 6.19
C MET A 164 -28.12 5.03 6.43
N GLN A 165 -28.69 4.22 5.52
CA GLN A 165 -30.04 3.68 5.68
C GLN A 165 -30.18 2.88 6.98
N LYS A 166 -29.24 1.96 7.25
CA LYS A 166 -29.25 1.18 8.50
C LYS A 166 -29.25 2.08 9.74
N SER A 167 -28.44 3.13 9.76
CA SER A 167 -28.40 4.07 10.89
C SER A 167 -29.72 4.79 11.10
N LEU A 168 -30.39 5.19 10.01
CA LEU A 168 -31.72 5.82 10.07
C LEU A 168 -32.78 4.84 10.56
N ASP A 169 -32.76 3.61 10.05
CA ASP A 169 -33.71 2.54 10.43
C ASP A 169 -33.55 2.15 11.91
N GLN A 170 -32.34 2.20 12.46
CA GLN A 170 -32.11 1.99 13.90
C GLN A 170 -32.77 3.06 14.79
N MET A 171 -33.06 4.24 14.24
CA MET A 171 -33.85 5.30 14.87
C MET A 171 -35.32 5.28 14.42
N ASN A 172 -35.74 4.25 13.67
CA ASN A 172 -37.05 4.15 13.02
C ASN A 172 -37.38 5.34 12.09
N VAL A 173 -36.37 5.96 11.49
CA VAL A 173 -36.55 7.05 10.51
C VAL A 173 -36.51 6.44 9.11
N CYS A 174 -37.68 6.16 8.56
CA CYS A 174 -37.84 5.39 7.31
C CYS A 174 -37.68 6.26 6.05
N VAL A 175 -36.54 6.96 5.91
CA VAL A 175 -36.28 7.82 4.73
C VAL A 175 -36.42 7.06 3.42
N HIS A 176 -36.00 5.79 3.40
CA HIS A 176 -36.07 4.92 2.23
C HIS A 176 -37.50 4.52 1.83
N HIS A 177 -38.48 4.68 2.72
CA HIS A 177 -39.90 4.60 2.38
C HIS A 177 -40.45 5.97 1.97
N ALA A 178 -39.99 7.05 2.60
CA ALA A 178 -40.44 8.41 2.32
C ALA A 178 -40.11 8.87 0.89
N VAL A 179 -38.96 8.47 0.36
CA VAL A 179 -38.50 8.84 -0.99
C VAL A 179 -38.07 7.63 -1.82
N SER A 180 -38.24 7.71 -3.14
CA SER A 180 -37.84 6.65 -4.07
C SER A 180 -36.33 6.50 -4.26
N ASP A 181 -35.56 7.56 -4.00
CA ASP A 181 -34.10 7.58 -4.06
C ASP A 181 -33.54 8.39 -2.90
N ILE A 182 -32.94 7.69 -1.95
CA ILE A 182 -32.31 8.27 -0.76
C ILE A 182 -31.08 9.13 -1.12
N THR A 183 -30.42 8.85 -2.24
CA THR A 183 -29.28 9.63 -2.76
C THR A 183 -29.68 10.75 -3.71
N GLY A 184 -30.99 10.86 -4.01
CA GLY A 184 -31.55 11.92 -4.84
C GLY A 184 -31.60 13.26 -4.11
N VAL A 185 -32.05 14.31 -4.82
CA VAL A 185 -32.09 15.68 -4.29
C VAL A 185 -32.87 15.78 -2.99
N THR A 186 -34.11 15.26 -2.97
CA THR A 186 -34.98 15.27 -1.79
C THR A 186 -34.40 14.44 -0.64
N GLY A 187 -33.98 13.20 -0.92
CA GLY A 187 -33.42 12.31 0.11
C GLY A 187 -32.19 12.90 0.78
N MET A 188 -31.27 13.47 0.00
CA MET A 188 -30.08 14.12 0.53
C MET A 188 -30.37 15.43 1.24
N ALA A 189 -31.39 16.20 0.84
CA ALA A 189 -31.82 17.39 1.56
C ALA A 189 -32.33 17.04 2.96
N ILE A 190 -33.19 16.01 3.05
CA ILE A 190 -33.71 15.49 4.33
C ILE A 190 -32.59 14.96 5.21
N ILE A 191 -31.70 14.12 4.66
CA ILE A 191 -30.57 13.55 5.43
C ILE A 191 -29.64 14.65 5.95
N ARG A 192 -29.34 15.68 5.13
CA ARG A 192 -28.50 16.80 5.58
C ARG A 192 -29.17 17.59 6.69
N ALA A 193 -30.47 17.89 6.59
CA ALA A 193 -31.20 18.54 7.67
C ALA A 193 -31.17 17.72 8.97
N ILE A 194 -31.31 16.39 8.89
CA ILE A 194 -31.14 15.49 10.04
C ILE A 194 -29.72 15.58 10.60
N VAL A 195 -28.68 15.59 9.77
CA VAL A 195 -27.29 15.77 10.23
C VAL A 195 -27.09 17.13 10.89
N ASP A 196 -27.74 18.18 10.39
CA ASP A 196 -27.69 19.55 10.92
C ASP A 196 -28.53 19.74 12.21
N GLY A 197 -29.23 18.70 12.66
CA GLY A 197 -29.94 18.69 13.94
C GLY A 197 -31.45 18.78 13.86
N GLU A 198 -32.05 18.83 12.65
CA GLU A 198 -33.50 18.85 12.48
C GLU A 198 -34.13 17.49 12.81
N ARG A 199 -35.21 17.49 13.59
CA ARG A 199 -35.90 16.31 14.10
C ARG A 199 -37.42 16.38 13.91
N ASP A 200 -37.97 17.56 13.59
CA ASP A 200 -39.39 17.75 13.30
C ASP A 200 -39.74 17.14 11.94
N PRO A 201 -40.56 16.07 11.91
CA PRO A 201 -40.92 15.40 10.66
C PRO A 201 -41.65 16.32 9.66
N LYS A 202 -42.34 17.36 10.13
CA LYS A 202 -43.02 18.32 9.25
C LYS A 202 -42.03 19.22 8.54
N VAL A 203 -41.01 19.69 9.26
CA VAL A 203 -39.93 20.50 8.67
C VAL A 203 -39.18 19.67 7.63
N LEU A 204 -38.86 18.41 7.96
CA LEU A 204 -38.21 17.49 7.03
C LEU A 204 -39.08 17.18 5.80
N ALA A 205 -40.38 16.92 5.98
CA ALA A 205 -41.30 16.67 4.87
C ALA A 205 -41.51 17.89 3.96
N GLY A 206 -41.37 19.10 4.51
CA GLY A 206 -41.38 20.35 3.76
C GLY A 206 -40.23 20.49 2.77
N LEU A 207 -39.14 19.72 2.93
CA LEU A 207 -38.03 19.66 1.98
C LEU A 207 -38.34 18.84 0.72
N ARG A 208 -39.54 18.24 0.62
CA ARG A 208 -39.92 17.41 -0.53
C ARG A 208 -40.02 18.23 -1.81
N ASP A 209 -39.59 17.62 -2.92
CA ASP A 209 -39.93 18.14 -4.26
C ASP A 209 -41.45 18.02 -4.47
N PRO A 210 -42.13 19.03 -5.04
CA PRO A 210 -43.56 18.98 -5.29
C PRO A 210 -44.03 17.81 -6.16
N ARG A 211 -43.12 17.19 -6.93
CA ARG A 211 -43.39 16.02 -7.78
C ARG A 211 -43.24 14.68 -7.04
N CYS A 212 -42.90 14.68 -5.76
CA CYS A 212 -42.91 13.47 -4.93
C CYS A 212 -44.32 12.85 -4.95
N ARG A 213 -44.40 11.53 -5.15
CA ARG A 213 -45.68 10.81 -5.24
C ARG A 213 -46.45 10.83 -3.92
N LYS A 214 -45.75 10.74 -2.79
CA LYS A 214 -46.32 10.81 -1.45
C LYS A 214 -46.61 12.27 -1.08
N SER A 215 -47.72 12.48 -0.38
CA SER A 215 -48.09 13.75 0.22
C SER A 215 -47.11 14.17 1.32
N GLU A 216 -47.20 15.42 1.77
CA GLU A 216 -46.40 15.89 2.91
C GLU A 216 -46.64 15.07 4.17
N GLU A 217 -47.90 14.74 4.41
CA GLU A 217 -48.35 14.03 5.61
C GLU A 217 -47.84 12.59 5.62
N GLU A 218 -47.92 11.89 4.48
CA GLU A 218 -47.35 10.55 4.32
C GLU A 218 -45.83 10.54 4.47
N ILE A 219 -45.13 11.56 3.96
CA ILE A 219 -43.69 11.68 4.14
C ILE A 219 -43.35 12.00 5.60
N ALA A 220 -44.08 12.90 6.25
CA ALA A 220 -43.86 13.25 7.64
C ALA A 220 -44.03 12.04 8.57
N ASP A 221 -45.02 11.18 8.31
CA ASP A 221 -45.23 9.93 9.06
C ASP A 221 -44.01 9.01 8.99
N GLU A 222 -43.48 8.80 7.78
CA GLU A 222 -42.28 7.96 7.53
C GLU A 222 -40.98 8.57 8.06
N LEU A 223 -40.96 9.88 8.32
CA LEU A 223 -39.83 10.61 8.90
C LEU A 223 -39.93 10.80 10.41
N THR A 224 -40.99 10.27 11.04
CA THR A 224 -41.01 10.13 12.50
C THR A 224 -39.83 9.26 12.93
N GLY A 225 -39.27 9.57 14.10
CA GLY A 225 -38.08 8.88 14.59
C GLY A 225 -38.08 8.74 16.10
N ASN A 226 -37.56 7.62 16.57
CA ASN A 226 -37.10 7.50 17.94
C ASN A 226 -35.69 8.08 18.04
N TRP A 227 -35.64 9.41 18.13
CA TRP A 227 -34.42 10.19 18.23
C TRP A 227 -33.78 10.01 19.61
N MET A 228 -32.98 8.95 19.74
CA MET A 228 -32.28 8.65 20.99
C MET A 228 -31.15 9.67 21.19
N SER A 229 -31.09 10.29 22.37
CA SER A 229 -29.93 11.08 22.79
C SER A 229 -28.76 10.13 23.12
N GLU A 230 -28.00 9.76 22.09
CA GLU A 230 -26.69 9.08 22.13
C GLU A 230 -26.57 7.72 22.88
N GLY A 231 -26.05 6.69 22.18
CA GLY A 231 -25.18 5.70 22.83
C GLY A 231 -25.75 4.35 23.31
N ARG A 232 -26.89 3.86 22.84
CA ARG A 232 -27.26 2.44 23.05
C ARG A 232 -27.47 1.69 21.73
N ILE A 233 -26.38 1.14 21.20
CA ILE A 233 -26.44 0.06 20.23
C ILE A 233 -26.86 -1.19 21.02
N HIS A 234 -28.10 -1.65 20.87
CA HIS A 234 -28.46 -2.98 21.34
C HIS A 234 -27.75 -4.02 20.45
N PRO A 235 -27.20 -5.11 21.05
CA PRO A 235 -26.37 -6.10 20.36
C PRO A 235 -27.08 -6.84 19.23
#